data_AF-A0A6A4QN92-F1
#
_entry.id   AF-A0A6A4QN92-F1
#
_cell.length_a   1.000
_cell.length_b   1.000
_cell.length_c   1.000
_cell.angle_alpha   90.00
_cell.angle_beta   90.00
_cell.angle_gamma   90.00
#
_symmetry.space_group_name_H-M   'P 1'
#
loop_
_entity.id
_entity.type
_entity.pdbx_description
1 polymer ?
#
loop_
_entity_poly.entity_id
_entity_poly.type
_entity_poly.pdbx_seq_one_letter_code
_entity_poly.pdbx_strand_id
1 'polypeptide(L)'
;MKFLSVISLCFLLCLCVHSVLSQNANTPPRGWNSYDSFSWIITEEQYLQNAQIISDQLLSQYGYEYAVVDYLWYRSLSGGSNSRGNDCIDEWGRMHPDAKRWPSSVGWNGFKNVADKVHGMGLKFGIHLMAGISTQAYDANTPILDTTTGKAYEESGKVWHAKDIGIPERACKWMDKGFMALNVTSGAGKAFLKSLYQLYTSWGLDFVKLDCVFGEDLDFDEITYVSQILKDNKSPIVFSLSPGVGATPDMAKKINGVVNTYRVTGDDWDQWSQVVSHFDVARDFAAANLIGAQGLNGKSWPDLDMLPFGWLTDPADNEGPHRLTNLNLVEQQTQMTLWCMAKSPIIYGGDLRNLDSWTKDGVIINPTLLFINSNSSNNTEACESFLLLLGRIFFSSIVAEGSSNGIRAWIATGNNGGQTPQGRISTLLFSI
;
A
#
# COMPACT_ATOMS: atom_id res chain seq x y z
N MET A 1 28.15 71.22 6.94
CA MET A 1 28.28 69.90 6.28
C MET A 1 28.81 68.92 7.32
N LYS A 2 28.20 67.82 7.75
CA LYS A 2 26.94 67.12 7.44
C LYS A 2 26.56 66.39 8.75
N PHE A 3 25.29 66.44 9.14
CA PHE A 3 24.69 65.50 10.08
C PHE A 3 24.65 64.11 9.42
N LEU A 4 25.07 63.06 10.12
CA LEU A 4 24.80 61.67 9.73
C LEU A 4 23.95 61.02 10.82
N SER A 5 22.67 60.96 10.51
CA SER A 5 21.62 60.25 11.23
C SER A 5 21.79 58.76 10.99
N VAL A 6 21.87 57.97 12.07
CA VAL A 6 21.84 56.51 12.01
C VAL A 6 20.36 56.09 12.03
N ILE A 7 19.82 55.79 10.85
CA ILE A 7 18.49 55.19 10.72
C ILE A 7 18.63 53.69 10.97
N SER A 8 18.09 53.24 12.11
CA SER A 8 17.91 51.83 12.43
C SER A 8 16.82 51.24 11.54
N LEU A 9 17.22 50.46 10.52
CA LEU A 9 16.31 49.78 9.62
C LEU A 9 15.95 48.41 10.23
N CYS A 10 14.88 48.38 11.04
CA CYS A 10 14.25 47.14 11.47
C CYS A 10 13.58 46.47 10.27
N PHE A 11 14.27 45.55 9.61
CA PHE A 11 13.65 44.61 8.68
C PHE A 11 12.88 43.56 9.50
N LEU A 12 11.56 43.68 9.56
CA LEU A 12 10.68 42.54 9.88
C LEU A 12 10.81 41.53 8.74
N LEU A 13 11.60 40.48 8.95
CA LEU A 13 11.50 39.24 8.18
C LEU A 13 10.18 38.55 8.56
N CYS A 14 9.14 38.81 7.77
CA CYS A 14 7.95 37.96 7.77
C CYS A 14 8.38 36.61 7.17
N LEU A 15 8.78 35.67 8.03
CA LEU A 15 8.97 34.27 7.66
C LEU A 15 7.59 33.69 7.31
N CYS A 16 7.17 33.85 6.06
CA CYS A 16 6.17 32.98 5.47
C CYS A 16 6.78 31.58 5.35
N VAL A 17 6.75 30.82 6.45
CA VAL A 17 6.89 29.37 6.41
C VAL A 17 5.67 28.88 5.63
N HIS A 18 5.79 28.81 4.30
CA HIS A 18 4.94 27.90 3.55
C HIS A 18 5.35 26.53 4.06
N SER A 19 4.51 25.93 4.91
CA SER A 19 4.61 24.49 5.13
C SER A 19 4.48 23.88 3.74
N VAL A 20 5.58 23.35 3.22
CA VAL A 20 5.48 22.40 2.11
C VAL A 20 4.69 21.26 2.72
N LEU A 21 3.38 21.23 2.44
CA LEU A 21 2.54 20.08 2.75
C LEU A 21 3.28 18.89 2.16
N SER A 22 3.83 18.03 3.02
CA SER A 22 4.55 16.84 2.59
C SER A 22 3.57 15.98 1.79
N GLN A 23 3.88 15.78 0.51
CA GLN A 23 2.99 15.09 -0.41
C GLN A 23 3.18 13.57 -0.28
N ASN A 24 2.08 12.83 -0.23
CA ASN A 24 2.06 11.38 -0.17
C ASN A 24 2.28 10.75 -1.55
N ALA A 25 3.07 9.69 -1.61
CA ALA A 25 3.17 8.81 -2.79
C ALA A 25 3.30 9.58 -4.12
N ASN A 26 4.16 10.61 -4.19
CA ASN A 26 4.39 11.37 -5.43
C ASN A 26 4.92 10.52 -6.58
N THR A 27 5.55 9.41 -6.24
CA THR A 27 5.88 8.27 -7.09
C THR A 27 5.16 7.05 -6.52
N PRO A 28 4.99 5.96 -7.30
CA PRO A 28 4.51 4.70 -6.75
C PRO A 28 5.34 4.31 -5.51
N PRO A 29 4.70 3.90 -4.40
CA PRO A 29 5.40 3.42 -3.20
C PRO A 29 6.33 2.26 -3.53
N ARG A 30 7.49 2.20 -2.87
CA ARG A 30 8.43 1.09 -2.97
C ARG A 30 8.83 0.60 -1.58
N GLY A 31 8.79 -0.70 -1.38
CA GLY A 31 9.00 -1.27 -0.05
C GLY A 31 8.92 -2.78 -0.02
N TRP A 32 8.63 -3.29 1.15
CA TRP A 32 8.49 -4.71 1.45
C TRP A 32 7.25 -4.94 2.30
N ASN A 33 6.62 -6.09 2.11
CA ASN A 33 5.48 -6.54 2.88
C ASN A 33 5.70 -8.01 3.29
N SER A 34 5.28 -8.36 4.51
CA SER A 34 5.53 -9.67 5.09
C SER A 34 4.66 -10.83 4.55
N TYR A 35 3.62 -10.57 3.77
CA TYR A 35 2.60 -11.58 3.44
C TYR A 35 3.14 -12.77 2.65
N ASP A 36 3.78 -12.56 1.49
CA ASP A 36 4.16 -13.70 0.63
C ASP A 36 5.21 -14.62 1.27
N SER A 37 6.00 -14.10 2.22
CA SER A 37 7.03 -14.87 2.92
C SER A 37 6.58 -15.43 4.26
N PHE A 38 5.80 -14.68 5.03
CA PHE A 38 5.45 -15.07 6.40
C PHE A 38 3.96 -15.26 6.61
N SER A 39 3.13 -15.12 5.57
CA SER A 39 1.68 -15.09 5.66
C SER A 39 1.24 -14.16 6.81
N TRP A 40 0.69 -14.72 7.89
CA TRP A 40 0.26 -13.98 9.08
C TRP A 40 1.11 -14.24 10.33
N ILE A 41 2.19 -15.02 10.24
CA ILE A 41 2.91 -15.57 11.40
C ILE A 41 4.20 -14.83 11.77
N ILE A 42 4.53 -13.74 11.08
CA ILE A 42 5.78 -13.01 11.29
C ILE A 42 5.98 -12.56 12.76
N THR A 43 7.23 -12.61 13.21
CA THR A 43 7.67 -12.11 14.52
C THR A 43 8.39 -10.76 14.40
N GLU A 44 8.46 -10.01 15.52
CA GLU A 44 9.19 -8.74 15.59
C GLU A 44 10.65 -8.87 15.14
N GLU A 45 11.33 -9.95 15.53
CA GLU A 45 12.72 -10.18 15.16
C GLU A 45 12.88 -10.36 13.65
N GLN A 46 12.06 -11.21 13.04
CA GLN A 46 12.08 -11.46 11.59
C GLN A 46 11.75 -10.19 10.80
N TYR A 47 10.77 -9.43 11.27
CA TYR A 47 10.37 -8.15 10.68
C TYR A 47 11.53 -7.14 10.72
N LEU A 48 12.17 -6.95 11.88
CA LEU A 48 13.28 -6.00 12.04
C LEU A 48 14.53 -6.42 11.27
N GLN A 49 14.80 -7.73 11.14
CA GLN A 49 15.87 -8.24 10.28
C GLN A 49 15.62 -7.88 8.81
N ASN A 50 14.39 -8.07 8.31
CA ASN A 50 14.01 -7.67 6.95
C ASN A 50 14.13 -6.16 6.77
N ALA A 51 13.61 -5.36 7.70
CA ALA A 51 13.72 -3.89 7.67
C ALA A 51 15.19 -3.43 7.63
N GLN A 52 16.06 -4.01 8.44
CA GLN A 52 17.49 -3.65 8.42
C GLN A 52 18.13 -3.91 7.05
N ILE A 53 17.78 -5.01 6.37
CA ILE A 53 18.29 -5.32 5.03
C ILE A 53 17.81 -4.29 3.99
N ILE A 54 16.55 -3.82 4.09
CA ILE A 54 16.06 -2.73 3.24
C ILE A 54 16.89 -1.47 3.46
N SER A 55 17.11 -1.08 4.72
CA SER A 55 17.89 0.11 5.07
C SER A 55 19.32 0.03 4.50
N ASP A 56 19.99 -1.10 4.73
CA ASP A 56 21.40 -1.27 4.36
C ASP A 56 21.61 -1.39 2.85
N GLN A 57 20.67 -2.00 2.13
CA GLN A 57 20.90 -2.44 0.74
C GLN A 57 19.98 -1.82 -0.30
N LEU A 58 18.76 -1.40 0.07
CA LEU A 58 17.70 -1.05 -0.87
C LEU A 58 17.20 0.41 -0.74
N LEU A 59 17.38 1.05 0.41
CA LEU A 59 16.85 2.39 0.69
C LEU A 59 17.61 3.47 -0.09
N SER A 60 18.88 3.71 0.24
CA SER A 60 19.59 4.93 -0.20
C SER A 60 19.73 5.05 -1.72
N GLN A 61 19.89 3.95 -2.44
CA GLN A 61 20.12 3.96 -3.89
C GLN A 61 18.86 3.63 -4.70
N TYR A 62 18.00 2.78 -4.15
CA TYR A 62 16.88 2.19 -4.90
C TYR A 62 15.52 2.60 -4.35
N GLY A 63 15.46 3.38 -3.27
CA GLY A 63 14.25 4.04 -2.78
C GLY A 63 13.19 3.10 -2.20
N TYR A 64 13.58 1.90 -1.76
CA TYR A 64 12.70 1.04 -0.97
C TYR A 64 12.61 1.62 0.44
N GLU A 65 11.49 2.26 0.76
CA GLU A 65 11.34 3.03 2.00
C GLU A 65 10.28 2.49 2.95
N TYR A 66 9.32 1.68 2.48
CA TYR A 66 8.27 1.12 3.35
C TYR A 66 8.60 -0.30 3.82
N ALA A 67 8.38 -0.58 5.10
CA ALA A 67 8.35 -1.92 5.66
C ALA A 67 6.97 -2.18 6.30
N VAL A 68 6.16 -3.05 5.70
CA VAL A 68 4.76 -3.26 6.05
C VAL A 68 4.56 -4.60 6.76
N VAL A 69 3.97 -4.56 7.95
CA VAL A 69 3.49 -5.74 8.67
C VAL A 69 2.11 -6.12 8.12
N ASP A 70 2.00 -7.27 7.47
CA ASP A 70 0.73 -7.73 6.92
C ASP A 70 -0.17 -8.45 7.95
N TYR A 71 -1.26 -9.02 7.48
CA TYR A 71 -2.48 -9.26 8.25
C TYR A 71 -2.30 -10.09 9.53
N LEU A 72 -3.21 -9.87 10.48
CA LEU A 72 -3.35 -10.58 11.75
C LEU A 72 -2.18 -10.47 12.73
N TRP A 73 -1.39 -9.41 12.69
CA TRP A 73 -0.39 -9.10 13.73
C TRP A 73 -0.95 -9.00 15.17
N TYR A 74 -2.27 -8.88 15.31
CA TYR A 74 -3.01 -8.90 16.58
C TYR A 74 -3.52 -10.28 17.01
N ARG A 75 -3.51 -11.29 16.13
CA ARG A 75 -4.06 -12.62 16.43
C ARG A 75 -3.03 -13.52 17.11
N SER A 76 -3.40 -14.17 18.20
CA SER A 76 -2.55 -15.22 18.80
C SER A 76 -2.38 -16.40 17.85
N LEU A 77 -1.16 -16.94 17.75
CA LEU A 77 -0.87 -18.17 16.99
C LEU A 77 -1.59 -19.43 17.52
N SER A 78 -2.22 -19.34 18.69
CA SER A 78 -3.11 -20.40 19.18
C SER A 78 -4.46 -20.44 18.45
N GLY A 79 -4.81 -19.40 17.69
CA GLY A 79 -5.99 -19.32 16.83
C GLY A 79 -5.67 -19.71 15.39
N GLY A 80 -6.71 -19.79 14.56
CA GLY A 80 -6.57 -19.94 13.10
C GLY A 80 -6.65 -18.59 12.39
N SER A 81 -6.09 -18.51 11.18
CA SER A 81 -6.08 -17.30 10.34
C SER A 81 -7.49 -16.75 10.06
N ASN A 82 -8.51 -17.61 9.92
CA ASN A 82 -9.92 -17.21 9.91
C ASN A 82 -10.66 -17.89 11.09
N SER A 83 -10.52 -17.31 12.28
CA SER A 83 -11.18 -17.79 13.51
C SER A 83 -11.92 -16.68 14.24
N ARG A 84 -12.93 -17.09 15.01
CA ARG A 84 -13.72 -16.21 15.87
C ARG A 84 -13.04 -16.17 17.23
N GLY A 85 -12.42 -15.05 17.58
CA GLY A 85 -11.66 -14.87 18.82
C GLY A 85 -10.14 -15.01 18.66
N ASN A 86 -9.42 -15.03 19.79
CA ASN A 86 -7.94 -15.05 19.89
C ASN A 86 -7.21 -13.78 19.44
N ASP A 87 -7.95 -12.71 19.13
CA ASP A 87 -7.37 -11.41 18.86
C ASP A 87 -7.00 -10.72 20.17
N CYS A 88 -5.83 -10.10 20.20
CA CYS A 88 -5.44 -9.20 21.26
C CYS A 88 -6.18 -7.87 21.03
N ILE A 89 -7.25 -7.63 21.79
CA ILE A 89 -8.01 -6.38 21.77
C ILE A 89 -7.99 -5.71 23.15
N ASP A 90 -8.04 -4.38 23.18
CA ASP A 90 -8.22 -3.61 24.41
C ASP A 90 -9.68 -3.57 24.88
N GLU A 91 -9.95 -2.87 25.99
CA GLU A 91 -11.29 -2.75 26.55
C GLU A 91 -12.30 -2.01 25.64
N TRP A 92 -11.81 -1.29 24.62
CA TRP A 92 -12.61 -0.57 23.64
C TRP A 92 -12.84 -1.39 22.36
N GLY A 93 -12.32 -2.61 22.31
CA GLY A 93 -12.40 -3.48 21.15
C GLY A 93 -11.46 -3.06 20.02
N ARG A 94 -10.33 -2.41 20.32
CA ARG A 94 -9.29 -2.02 19.36
C ARG A 94 -8.14 -3.02 19.38
N MET A 95 -7.58 -3.35 18.21
CA MET A 95 -6.59 -4.41 18.10
C MET A 95 -5.21 -3.93 18.58
N HIS A 96 -4.49 -4.82 19.26
CA HIS A 96 -3.12 -4.63 19.73
C HIS A 96 -2.24 -5.78 19.26
N PRO A 97 -0.93 -5.56 19.05
CA PRO A 97 -0.04 -6.64 18.61
C PRO A 97 0.05 -7.75 19.64
N ASP A 98 0.00 -9.00 19.19
CA ASP A 98 0.21 -10.15 20.06
C ASP A 98 1.61 -10.09 20.68
N ALA A 99 1.67 -9.83 21.98
CA ALA A 99 2.90 -9.62 22.71
C ALA A 99 3.87 -10.82 22.69
N LYS A 100 3.40 -12.03 22.34
CA LYS A 100 4.30 -13.18 22.13
C LYS A 100 5.10 -13.05 20.85
N ARG A 101 4.50 -12.51 19.79
CA ARG A 101 5.16 -12.26 18.50
C ARG A 101 5.83 -10.90 18.45
N TRP A 102 5.31 -9.95 19.21
CA TRP A 102 5.77 -8.57 19.29
C TRP A 102 6.15 -8.20 20.74
N PRO A 103 7.27 -8.72 21.28
CA PRO A 103 7.64 -8.50 22.68
C PRO A 103 7.75 -7.04 23.09
N SER A 104 8.05 -6.13 22.15
CA SER A 104 8.11 -4.69 22.45
C SER A 104 6.73 -4.04 22.65
N SER A 105 5.63 -4.75 22.35
CA SER A 105 4.25 -4.28 22.56
C SER A 105 3.75 -4.51 23.99
N VAL A 106 4.47 -5.31 24.80
CA VAL A 106 4.14 -5.60 26.21
C VAL A 106 3.85 -4.30 26.96
N GLY A 107 2.76 -4.30 27.74
CA GLY A 107 2.32 -3.11 28.46
C GLY A 107 1.48 -2.14 27.62
N TRP A 108 0.80 -2.63 26.57
CA TRP A 108 -0.07 -1.84 25.69
C TRP A 108 0.65 -0.73 24.91
N ASN A 109 1.95 -0.92 24.66
CA ASN A 109 2.78 0.02 23.88
C ASN A 109 2.48 -0.02 22.37
N GLY A 110 1.71 -1.02 21.93
CA GLY A 110 1.38 -1.21 20.52
C GLY A 110 2.64 -1.38 19.67
N PHE A 111 2.66 -0.76 18.49
CA PHE A 111 3.83 -0.78 17.60
C PHE A 111 4.82 0.36 17.80
N LYS A 112 4.63 1.24 18.79
CA LYS A 112 5.46 2.45 18.91
C LYS A 112 6.97 2.14 18.90
N ASN A 113 7.39 1.13 19.66
CA ASN A 113 8.79 0.74 19.75
C ASN A 113 9.32 0.12 18.44
N VAL A 114 8.47 -0.59 17.68
CA VAL A 114 8.83 -1.14 16.37
C VAL A 114 8.97 -0.01 15.35
N ALA A 115 8.01 0.90 15.31
CA ALA A 115 8.05 2.08 14.43
C ALA A 115 9.28 2.95 14.72
N ASP A 116 9.58 3.25 15.99
CA ASP A 116 10.76 4.03 16.38
C ASP A 116 12.07 3.38 15.86
N LYS A 117 12.18 2.04 15.90
CA LYS A 117 13.34 1.31 15.35
C LYS A 117 13.40 1.43 13.82
N VAL A 118 12.27 1.26 13.13
CA VAL A 118 12.15 1.38 11.66
C VAL A 118 12.49 2.79 11.20
N HIS A 119 11.99 3.82 11.89
CA HIS A 119 12.34 5.22 11.65
C HIS A 119 13.83 5.49 11.91
N GLY A 120 14.41 4.87 12.95
CA GLY A 120 15.84 4.92 13.22
C GLY A 120 16.71 4.32 12.10
N MET A 121 16.15 3.39 11.31
CA MET A 121 16.77 2.84 10.08
C MET A 121 16.55 3.74 8.84
N GLY A 122 15.88 4.88 8.98
CA GLY A 122 15.52 5.77 7.87
C GLY A 122 14.35 5.27 7.01
N LEU A 123 13.65 4.23 7.47
CA LEU A 123 12.51 3.63 6.79
C LEU A 123 11.18 4.18 7.32
N LYS A 124 10.10 3.82 6.65
CA LYS A 124 8.70 4.14 6.97
C LYS A 124 7.98 2.88 7.42
N PHE A 125 7.23 3.00 8.51
CA PHE A 125 6.51 1.90 9.13
C PHE A 125 5.09 1.77 8.58
N GLY A 126 4.69 0.55 8.19
CA GLY A 126 3.33 0.27 7.73
C GLY A 126 2.67 -0.92 8.40
N ILE A 127 1.35 -0.91 8.46
CA ILE A 127 0.53 -2.05 8.94
C ILE A 127 -0.64 -2.33 8.01
N HIS A 128 -1.03 -3.60 7.98
CA HIS A 128 -2.29 -4.06 7.43
C HIS A 128 -3.42 -3.93 8.46
N LEU A 129 -4.62 -3.57 8.00
CA LEU A 129 -5.85 -3.51 8.77
C LEU A 129 -6.99 -4.17 8.00
N MET A 130 -7.92 -4.78 8.70
CA MET A 130 -9.19 -5.24 8.13
C MET A 130 -10.23 -4.13 8.28
N ALA A 131 -11.04 -3.91 7.25
CA ALA A 131 -12.19 -3.01 7.33
C ALA A 131 -13.24 -3.51 8.32
N GLY A 132 -13.96 -2.56 8.89
CA GLY A 132 -15.03 -2.80 9.85
C GLY A 132 -14.55 -3.08 11.27
N ILE A 133 -15.15 -4.09 11.90
CA ILE A 133 -14.98 -4.42 13.31
C ILE A 133 -14.73 -5.93 13.49
N SER A 134 -13.84 -6.28 14.40
CA SER A 134 -13.58 -7.69 14.73
C SER A 134 -14.81 -8.35 15.34
N THR A 135 -15.04 -9.62 15.00
CA THR A 135 -16.11 -10.42 15.61
C THR A 135 -15.89 -10.60 17.11
N GLN A 136 -14.64 -10.59 17.58
CA GLN A 136 -14.33 -10.66 19.01
C GLN A 136 -14.83 -9.42 19.77
N ALA A 137 -14.59 -8.22 19.25
CA ALA A 137 -15.10 -6.98 19.85
C ALA A 137 -16.64 -6.96 19.85
N TYR A 138 -17.24 -7.39 18.74
CA TYR A 138 -18.69 -7.54 18.62
C TYR A 138 -19.27 -8.52 19.65
N ASP A 139 -18.69 -9.70 19.79
CA ASP A 139 -19.17 -10.75 20.70
C ASP A 139 -19.03 -10.36 22.16
N ALA A 140 -17.89 -9.77 22.52
CA ALA A 140 -17.63 -9.18 23.83
C ALA A 140 -18.49 -7.94 24.09
N ASN A 141 -19.13 -7.39 23.05
CA ASN A 141 -19.92 -6.17 23.07
C ASN A 141 -19.17 -5.02 23.75
N THR A 142 -17.92 -4.77 23.33
CA THR A 142 -17.07 -3.75 23.94
C THR A 142 -17.69 -2.36 23.82
N PRO A 143 -17.51 -1.47 24.81
CA PRO A 143 -17.88 -0.06 24.66
C PRO A 143 -17.03 0.59 23.57
N ILE A 144 -17.56 1.62 22.93
CA ILE A 144 -16.83 2.41 21.93
C ILE A 144 -16.14 3.58 22.64
N LEU A 145 -14.85 3.83 22.35
CA LEU A 145 -14.12 4.96 22.93
C LEU A 145 -14.52 6.29 22.26
N ASP A 146 -14.93 7.28 23.05
CA ASP A 146 -14.89 8.68 22.65
C ASP A 146 -13.50 9.26 22.95
N THR A 147 -12.75 9.50 21.88
CA THR A 147 -11.40 10.07 21.94
C THR A 147 -11.34 11.49 22.46
N THR A 148 -12.48 12.19 22.53
CA THR A 148 -12.57 13.56 23.06
C THR A 148 -12.64 13.56 24.58
N THR A 149 -13.39 12.62 25.16
CA THR A 149 -13.65 12.56 26.60
C THR A 149 -12.84 11.49 27.33
N GLY A 150 -12.27 10.52 26.59
CA GLY A 150 -11.58 9.36 27.16
C GLY A 150 -12.53 8.35 27.82
N LYS A 151 -13.83 8.41 27.51
CA LYS A 151 -14.88 7.58 28.10
C LYS A 151 -15.66 6.84 27.02
N ALA A 152 -16.62 6.01 27.43
CA ALA A 152 -17.53 5.36 26.50
C ALA A 152 -18.36 6.39 25.73
N TYR A 153 -18.48 6.18 24.42
CA TYR A 153 -19.19 7.06 23.50
C TYR A 153 -20.69 7.04 23.81
N GLU A 154 -21.22 8.24 24.08
CA GLU A 154 -22.62 8.45 24.37
C GLU A 154 -23.22 9.40 23.34
N GLU A 155 -24.34 8.98 22.73
CA GLU A 155 -25.12 9.83 21.82
C GLU A 155 -26.60 9.56 22.07
N SER A 156 -27.39 10.63 22.19
CA SER A 156 -28.83 10.56 22.47
C SER A 156 -29.19 9.79 23.75
N GLY A 157 -28.37 9.91 24.81
CA GLY A 157 -28.61 9.26 26.10
C GLY A 157 -28.36 7.74 26.11
N LYS A 158 -27.74 7.21 25.05
CA LYS A 158 -27.35 5.80 24.93
C LYS A 158 -25.82 5.70 24.89
N VAL A 159 -25.25 4.80 25.69
CA VAL A 159 -23.85 4.37 25.56
C VAL A 159 -23.78 3.31 24.46
N TRP A 160 -22.98 3.57 23.43
CA TRP A 160 -22.87 2.71 22.26
C TRP A 160 -21.78 1.65 22.42
N HIS A 161 -22.07 0.46 21.93
CA HIS A 161 -21.19 -0.70 21.99
C HIS A 161 -21.00 -1.33 20.61
N ALA A 162 -20.04 -2.25 20.49
CA ALA A 162 -19.72 -2.94 19.26
C ALA A 162 -20.94 -3.59 18.57
N LYS A 163 -21.90 -4.15 19.33
CA LYS A 163 -23.12 -4.74 18.74
C LYS A 163 -24.07 -3.73 18.11
N ASP A 164 -23.98 -2.47 18.50
CA ASP A 164 -24.84 -1.42 17.96
C ASP A 164 -24.36 -0.93 16.59
N ILE A 165 -23.11 -1.21 16.23
CA ILE A 165 -22.48 -0.72 14.99
C ILE A 165 -22.07 -1.83 14.04
N GLY A 166 -21.82 -3.06 14.50
CA GLY A 166 -21.46 -4.18 13.63
C GLY A 166 -22.62 -4.67 12.78
N ILE A 167 -22.33 -5.11 11.55
CA ILE A 167 -23.31 -5.61 10.58
C ILE A 167 -22.94 -7.07 10.24
N PRO A 168 -23.38 -8.07 11.03
CA PRO A 168 -22.99 -9.47 10.84
C PRO A 168 -23.32 -10.04 9.46
N GLU A 169 -24.36 -9.52 8.80
CA GLU A 169 -24.80 -9.95 7.47
C GLU A 169 -23.84 -9.47 6.36
N ARG A 170 -22.94 -8.54 6.68
CA ARG A 170 -21.89 -8.00 5.78
C ARG A 170 -20.51 -8.38 6.32
N ALA A 171 -20.27 -9.68 6.51
CA ALA A 171 -18.97 -10.21 6.88
C ALA A 171 -17.97 -10.09 5.72
N CYS A 172 -16.68 -10.01 6.05
CA CYS A 172 -15.63 -10.11 5.03
C CYS A 172 -15.68 -11.49 4.36
N LYS A 173 -15.74 -11.57 3.03
CA LYS A 173 -16.00 -12.84 2.31
C LYS A 173 -15.01 -13.95 2.63
N TRP A 174 -13.72 -13.62 2.72
CA TRP A 174 -12.64 -14.58 2.96
C TRP A 174 -12.23 -14.66 4.44
N MET A 175 -12.70 -13.73 5.29
CA MET A 175 -12.47 -13.72 6.74
C MET A 175 -13.78 -13.56 7.54
N ASP A 176 -14.78 -14.35 7.17
CA ASP A 176 -16.15 -14.27 7.68
C ASP A 176 -16.29 -14.54 9.18
N LYS A 177 -15.32 -15.24 9.79
CA LYS A 177 -15.29 -15.49 11.23
C LYS A 177 -14.52 -14.43 12.01
N GLY A 178 -13.67 -13.65 11.34
CA GLY A 178 -12.80 -12.67 11.97
C GLY A 178 -13.35 -11.25 11.97
N PHE A 179 -13.95 -10.81 10.86
CA PHE A 179 -14.35 -9.42 10.67
C PHE A 179 -15.71 -9.27 9.98
N MET A 180 -16.40 -8.19 10.35
CA MET A 180 -17.63 -7.75 9.71
C MET A 180 -17.62 -6.25 9.47
N ALA A 181 -18.38 -5.79 8.49
CA ALA A 181 -18.58 -4.37 8.26
C ALA A 181 -19.21 -3.69 9.49
N LEU A 182 -18.99 -2.39 9.62
CA LEU A 182 -19.63 -1.55 10.63
C LEU A 182 -20.45 -0.44 9.98
N ASN A 183 -21.41 0.09 10.72
CA ASN A 183 -22.22 1.22 10.28
C ASN A 183 -21.48 2.55 10.48
N VAL A 184 -20.64 2.91 9.52
CA VAL A 184 -19.86 4.16 9.50
C VAL A 184 -20.71 5.41 9.28
N THR A 185 -22.00 5.26 8.94
CA THR A 185 -22.90 6.42 8.84
C THR A 185 -23.34 6.95 10.20
N SER A 186 -23.29 6.11 11.24
CA SER A 186 -23.64 6.48 12.62
C SER A 186 -22.52 7.27 13.34
N GLY A 187 -22.88 8.09 14.33
CA GLY A 187 -21.91 8.79 15.19
C GLY A 187 -20.98 7.82 15.92
N ALA A 188 -21.54 6.72 16.43
CA ALA A 188 -20.80 5.66 17.11
C ALA A 188 -19.83 4.89 16.19
N GLY A 189 -20.24 4.54 14.96
CA GLY A 189 -19.37 3.87 14.00
C GLY A 189 -18.18 4.75 13.59
N LYS A 190 -18.44 6.04 13.38
CA LYS A 190 -17.39 7.06 13.18
C LYS A 190 -16.46 7.17 14.38
N ALA A 191 -17.01 7.21 15.59
CA ALA A 191 -16.22 7.27 16.82
C ALA A 191 -15.29 6.06 16.97
N PHE A 192 -15.79 4.85 16.68
CA PHE A 192 -14.98 3.63 16.71
C PHE A 192 -13.82 3.68 15.72
N LEU A 193 -14.08 3.95 14.43
CA LEU A 193 -13.03 4.09 13.42
C LEU A 193 -12.02 5.19 13.78
N LYS A 194 -12.49 6.36 14.22
CA LYS A 194 -11.61 7.44 14.68
C LYS A 194 -10.71 6.97 15.82
N SER A 195 -11.24 6.23 16.78
CA SER A 195 -10.48 5.70 17.92
C SER A 195 -9.42 4.67 17.53
N LEU A 196 -9.71 3.82 16.52
CA LEU A 196 -8.76 2.87 15.95
C LEU A 196 -7.61 3.60 15.26
N TYR A 197 -7.93 4.48 14.32
CA TYR A 197 -6.91 5.14 13.53
C TYR A 197 -6.07 6.11 14.37
N GLN A 198 -6.63 6.80 15.36
CA GLN A 198 -5.84 7.60 16.30
C GLN A 198 -4.90 6.76 17.17
N LEU A 199 -5.31 5.56 17.58
CA LEU A 199 -4.42 4.62 18.25
C LEU A 199 -3.25 4.25 17.33
N TYR A 200 -3.53 3.86 16.10
CA TYR A 200 -2.50 3.39 15.17
C TYR A 200 -1.55 4.51 14.73
N THR A 201 -2.05 5.71 14.45
CA THR A 201 -1.18 6.85 14.13
C THR A 201 -0.33 7.29 15.32
N SER A 202 -0.80 7.09 16.56
CA SER A 202 0.00 7.35 17.76
C SER A 202 1.24 6.47 17.89
N TRP A 203 1.28 5.33 17.19
CA TRP A 203 2.44 4.44 17.15
C TRP A 203 3.52 4.90 16.16
N GLY A 204 3.30 5.95 15.37
CA GLY A 204 4.28 6.40 14.36
C GLY A 204 4.07 5.75 12.99
N LEU A 205 2.82 5.57 12.59
CA LEU A 205 2.45 4.95 11.32
C LEU A 205 2.68 5.88 10.12
N ASP A 206 3.21 5.34 9.02
CA ASP A 206 3.44 6.05 7.75
C ASP A 206 2.67 5.43 6.57
N PHE A 207 2.19 4.19 6.71
CA PHE A 207 1.50 3.45 5.66
C PHE A 207 0.41 2.54 6.24
N VAL A 208 -0.79 2.58 5.65
CA VAL A 208 -1.89 1.66 5.99
C VAL A 208 -2.33 0.92 4.74
N LYS A 209 -2.38 -0.41 4.80
CA LYS A 209 -3.11 -1.27 3.85
C LYS A 209 -4.43 -1.69 4.49
N LEU A 210 -5.54 -1.16 3.99
CA LEU A 210 -6.89 -1.50 4.46
C LEU A 210 -7.50 -2.55 3.54
N ASP A 211 -7.82 -3.69 4.11
CA ASP A 211 -8.26 -4.88 3.40
C ASP A 211 -9.74 -5.16 3.59
N CYS A 212 -10.29 -5.97 2.70
CA CYS A 212 -11.72 -6.30 2.62
C CYS A 212 -12.63 -5.07 2.46
N VAL A 213 -12.20 -4.09 1.65
CA VAL A 213 -12.90 -2.81 1.50
C VAL A 213 -13.05 -2.34 0.04
N PHE A 214 -12.38 -3.00 -0.90
CA PHE A 214 -12.37 -2.62 -2.31
C PHE A 214 -12.70 -3.80 -3.24
N GLY A 215 -12.82 -3.53 -4.54
CA GLY A 215 -13.30 -4.52 -5.51
C GLY A 215 -14.75 -4.91 -5.25
N GLU A 216 -15.04 -6.20 -5.18
CA GLU A 216 -16.38 -6.70 -4.86
C GLU A 216 -16.85 -6.38 -3.43
N ASP A 217 -15.93 -6.01 -2.53
CA ASP A 217 -16.23 -5.63 -1.15
C ASP A 217 -16.25 -4.10 -0.96
N LEU A 218 -16.45 -3.34 -2.04
CA LEU A 218 -16.41 -1.88 -2.03
C LEU A 218 -17.28 -1.25 -0.93
N ASP A 219 -16.64 -0.68 0.08
CA ASP A 219 -17.27 0.16 1.10
C ASP A 219 -16.76 1.60 0.98
N PHE A 220 -17.45 2.38 0.16
CA PHE A 220 -17.06 3.76 -0.14
C PHE A 220 -17.13 4.68 1.09
N ASP A 221 -18.08 4.42 2.00
CA ASP A 221 -18.28 5.27 3.17
C ASP A 221 -17.14 5.05 4.18
N GLU A 222 -16.70 3.81 4.39
CA GLU A 222 -15.56 3.51 5.25
C GLU A 222 -14.26 4.05 4.66
N ILE A 223 -14.00 3.81 3.36
CA ILE A 223 -12.82 4.36 2.66
C ILE A 223 -12.74 5.88 2.83
N THR A 224 -13.84 6.58 2.59
CA THR A 224 -13.86 8.04 2.64
C THR A 224 -13.66 8.56 4.06
N TYR A 225 -14.29 7.92 5.04
CA TYR A 225 -14.15 8.34 6.44
C TYR A 225 -12.73 8.08 6.98
N VAL A 226 -12.14 6.93 6.67
CA VAL A 226 -10.75 6.62 6.99
C VAL A 226 -9.80 7.61 6.32
N SER A 227 -9.99 7.89 5.03
CA SER A 227 -9.20 8.88 4.30
C SER A 227 -9.24 10.25 4.96
N GLN A 228 -10.41 10.70 5.43
CA GLN A 228 -10.53 11.95 6.18
C GLN A 228 -9.69 11.94 7.47
N ILE A 229 -9.73 10.85 8.25
CA ILE A 229 -8.93 10.74 9.47
C ILE A 229 -7.43 10.83 9.14
N LEU A 230 -6.98 10.13 8.09
CA LEU A 230 -5.58 10.12 7.66
C LEU A 230 -5.14 11.45 7.07
N LYS A 231 -6.04 12.16 6.38
CA LYS A 231 -5.78 13.50 5.82
C LYS A 231 -5.42 14.51 6.90
N ASP A 232 -6.09 14.43 8.05
CA ASP A 232 -5.94 15.35 9.17
C ASP A 232 -4.78 14.96 10.11
N ASN A 233 -4.09 13.84 9.84
CA ASN A 233 -2.93 13.43 10.61
C ASN A 233 -1.74 14.38 10.40
N LYS A 234 -0.98 14.65 11.47
CA LYS A 234 0.15 15.59 11.41
C LYS A 234 1.24 15.14 10.43
N SER A 235 1.51 13.84 10.41
CA SER A 235 2.44 13.22 9.48
C SER A 235 1.65 12.59 8.32
N PRO A 236 2.08 12.76 7.07
CA PRO A 236 1.42 12.12 5.95
C PRO A 236 1.48 10.58 6.05
N ILE A 237 0.34 9.92 5.82
CA ILE A 237 0.23 8.46 5.82
C ILE A 237 -0.24 8.02 4.45
N VAL A 238 0.47 7.08 3.83
CA VAL A 238 0.06 6.45 2.56
C VAL A 238 -1.12 5.52 2.83
N PHE A 239 -2.22 5.74 2.13
CA PHE A 239 -3.42 4.91 2.26
C PHE A 239 -3.58 3.96 1.06
N SER A 240 -3.49 2.66 1.33
CA SER A 240 -3.58 1.55 0.37
C SER A 240 -4.85 0.75 0.60
N LEU A 241 -5.53 0.34 -0.48
CA LEU A 241 -6.74 -0.48 -0.43
C LEU A 241 -6.51 -1.90 -0.98
N SER A 242 -7.16 -2.87 -0.35
CA SER A 242 -7.15 -4.29 -0.70
C SER A 242 -8.53 -4.94 -0.38
N PRO A 243 -8.85 -6.10 -0.98
CA PRO A 243 -8.28 -6.60 -2.23
C PRO A 243 -8.91 -5.87 -3.42
N GLY A 244 -8.53 -6.24 -4.64
CA GLY A 244 -9.04 -5.69 -5.90
C GLY A 244 -9.83 -6.71 -6.71
N VAL A 245 -10.36 -7.77 -6.09
CA VAL A 245 -11.16 -8.78 -6.79
C VAL A 245 -12.32 -8.09 -7.49
N GLY A 246 -12.45 -8.26 -8.81
CA GLY A 246 -13.50 -7.62 -9.61
C GLY A 246 -13.39 -6.08 -9.70
N ALA A 247 -12.25 -5.49 -9.34
CA ALA A 247 -12.04 -4.05 -9.45
C ALA A 247 -12.11 -3.60 -10.92
N THR A 248 -12.76 -2.47 -11.15
CA THR A 248 -12.91 -1.86 -12.47
C THR A 248 -12.41 -0.42 -12.46
N PRO A 249 -12.03 0.15 -13.61
CA PRO A 249 -11.69 1.57 -13.70
C PRO A 249 -12.78 2.50 -13.17
N ASP A 250 -14.07 2.16 -13.33
CA ASP A 250 -15.17 2.99 -12.83
C ASP A 250 -15.33 2.93 -11.31
N MET A 251 -15.01 1.79 -10.67
CA MET A 251 -14.89 1.72 -9.22
C MET A 251 -13.73 2.58 -8.73
N ALA A 252 -12.56 2.48 -9.37
CA ALA A 252 -11.38 3.24 -8.99
C ALA A 252 -11.54 4.76 -9.15
N LYS A 253 -12.25 5.23 -10.20
CA LYS A 253 -12.60 6.66 -10.36
C LYS A 253 -13.38 7.23 -9.16
N LYS A 254 -14.11 6.40 -8.42
CA LYS A 254 -14.84 6.85 -7.22
C LYS A 254 -13.88 7.12 -6.05
N ILE A 255 -12.83 6.31 -5.90
CA ILE A 255 -11.96 6.31 -4.72
C ILE A 255 -10.59 6.95 -4.93
N ASN A 256 -10.14 7.15 -6.17
CA ASN A 256 -8.76 7.58 -6.45
C ASN A 256 -8.38 8.89 -5.75
N GLY A 257 -9.32 9.84 -5.64
CA GLY A 257 -9.14 11.14 -4.98
C GLY A 257 -8.94 11.07 -3.46
N VAL A 258 -9.25 9.94 -2.83
CA VAL A 258 -9.20 9.76 -1.37
C VAL A 258 -8.19 8.69 -0.93
N VAL A 259 -7.45 8.08 -1.84
CA VAL A 259 -6.41 7.07 -1.50
C VAL A 259 -5.12 7.30 -2.28
N ASN A 260 -4.06 6.59 -1.89
CA ASN A 260 -2.76 6.64 -2.56
C ASN A 260 -2.46 5.41 -3.41
N THR A 261 -2.96 4.24 -3.02
CA THR A 261 -2.87 3.02 -3.83
C THR A 261 -4.15 2.19 -3.65
N TYR A 262 -4.50 1.39 -4.65
CA TYR A 262 -5.66 0.49 -4.58
C TYR A 262 -5.41 -0.73 -5.45
N ARG A 263 -5.55 -1.91 -4.87
CA ARG A 263 -5.36 -3.18 -5.59
C ARG A 263 -6.36 -3.28 -6.73
N VAL A 264 -5.92 -3.69 -7.92
CA VAL A 264 -6.77 -3.82 -9.11
C VAL A 264 -7.03 -5.26 -9.53
N THR A 265 -6.53 -6.21 -8.74
CA THR A 265 -6.64 -7.67 -8.94
C THR A 265 -6.96 -8.37 -7.61
N GLY A 266 -7.22 -9.68 -7.66
CA GLY A 266 -7.10 -10.51 -6.45
C GLY A 266 -5.66 -10.59 -5.97
N ASP A 267 -5.39 -11.46 -4.98
CA ASP A 267 -4.00 -11.71 -4.54
C ASP A 267 -3.18 -12.28 -5.70
N ASP A 268 -2.07 -11.61 -6.03
CA ASP A 268 -1.09 -12.13 -6.98
C ASP A 268 -0.17 -13.13 -6.28
N TRP A 269 0.10 -14.22 -6.98
CA TRP A 269 1.01 -15.27 -6.55
C TRP A 269 1.90 -15.70 -7.69
N ASP A 270 2.89 -16.51 -7.37
CA ASP A 270 3.95 -16.97 -8.25
C ASP A 270 3.52 -18.04 -9.27
N GLN A 271 2.36 -17.87 -9.89
CA GLN A 271 1.85 -18.69 -10.97
C GLN A 271 1.77 -17.86 -12.25
N TRP A 272 2.36 -18.32 -13.34
CA TRP A 272 2.39 -17.59 -14.60
C TRP A 272 0.99 -17.16 -15.09
N SER A 273 -0.04 -18.01 -14.90
CA SER A 273 -1.42 -17.66 -15.26
C SER A 273 -1.96 -16.44 -14.51
N GLN A 274 -1.52 -16.21 -13.28
CA GLN A 274 -1.90 -15.01 -12.51
C GLN A 274 -1.16 -13.78 -13.05
N VAL A 275 0.14 -13.88 -13.30
CA VAL A 275 0.93 -12.80 -13.94
C VAL A 275 0.33 -12.40 -15.31
N VAL A 276 -0.07 -13.36 -16.14
CA VAL A 276 -0.69 -13.10 -17.45
C VAL A 276 -1.97 -12.27 -17.32
N SER A 277 -2.78 -12.50 -16.28
CA SER A 277 -4.04 -11.76 -16.08
C SER A 277 -3.82 -10.26 -15.83
N HIS A 278 -2.66 -9.87 -15.30
CA HIS A 278 -2.33 -8.48 -15.00
C HIS A 278 -2.16 -7.62 -16.25
N PHE A 279 -1.85 -8.20 -17.42
CA PHE A 279 -1.64 -7.42 -18.65
C PHE A 279 -2.92 -6.71 -19.11
N ASP A 280 -4.07 -7.40 -19.09
CA ASP A 280 -5.35 -6.79 -19.46
C ASP A 280 -5.79 -5.74 -18.45
N VAL A 281 -5.62 -6.03 -17.16
CA VAL A 281 -5.97 -5.10 -16.09
C VAL A 281 -5.09 -3.84 -16.17
N ALA A 282 -3.78 -3.99 -16.30
CA ALA A 282 -2.86 -2.86 -16.43
C ALA A 282 -3.21 -1.98 -17.65
N ARG A 283 -3.52 -2.59 -18.80
CA ARG A 283 -3.99 -1.87 -20.00
C ARG A 283 -5.24 -1.04 -19.68
N ASP A 284 -6.26 -1.65 -19.08
CA ASP A 284 -7.55 -1.00 -18.86
C ASP A 284 -7.44 0.20 -17.91
N PHE A 285 -6.64 0.08 -16.85
CA PHE A 285 -6.38 1.18 -15.93
C PHE A 285 -5.51 2.28 -16.53
N ALA A 286 -4.55 1.94 -17.38
CA ALA A 286 -3.79 2.92 -18.16
C ALA A 286 -4.68 3.69 -19.13
N ALA A 287 -5.51 2.99 -19.91
CA ALA A 287 -6.46 3.58 -20.86
C ALA A 287 -7.50 4.48 -20.19
N ALA A 288 -7.84 4.19 -18.93
CA ALA A 288 -8.72 5.01 -18.11
C ALA A 288 -8.05 6.26 -17.50
N ASN A 289 -6.77 6.53 -17.80
CA ASN A 289 -5.97 7.63 -17.24
C ASN A 289 -5.92 7.65 -15.71
N LEU A 290 -5.84 6.46 -15.09
CA LEU A 290 -5.84 6.33 -13.63
C LEU A 290 -4.43 6.27 -13.01
N ILE A 291 -3.39 6.10 -13.84
CA ILE A 291 -2.00 6.05 -13.38
C ILE A 291 -1.56 7.44 -12.89
N GLY A 292 -1.26 7.56 -11.59
CA GLY A 292 -0.78 8.81 -11.00
C GLY A 292 -1.83 9.92 -10.97
N ALA A 293 -3.11 9.55 -10.88
CA ALA A 293 -4.21 10.47 -10.68
C ALA A 293 -4.05 11.25 -9.35
N GLN A 294 -4.82 12.32 -9.17
CA GLN A 294 -4.83 13.03 -7.88
C GLN A 294 -5.36 12.09 -6.79
N GLY A 295 -4.63 12.00 -5.67
CA GLY A 295 -5.01 11.17 -4.52
C GLY A 295 -4.88 11.90 -3.19
N LEU A 296 -4.96 11.12 -2.11
CA LEU A 296 -4.90 11.64 -0.74
C LEU A 296 -3.56 12.33 -0.47
N ASN A 297 -3.60 13.66 -0.30
CA ASN A 297 -2.42 14.50 -0.07
C ASN A 297 -1.28 14.27 -1.09
N GLY A 298 -1.59 13.83 -2.33
CA GLY A 298 -0.56 13.48 -3.31
C GLY A 298 -1.12 12.76 -4.53
N LYS A 299 -0.52 11.62 -4.92
CA LYS A 299 -0.97 10.83 -6.08
C LYS A 299 -1.64 9.52 -5.67
N SER A 300 -2.39 8.96 -6.62
CA SER A 300 -3.09 7.69 -6.54
C SER A 300 -2.60 6.74 -7.63
N TRP A 301 -2.26 5.50 -7.27
CA TRP A 301 -1.64 4.51 -8.17
C TRP A 301 -2.46 3.21 -8.19
N PRO A 302 -2.83 2.71 -9.38
CA PRO A 302 -3.31 1.33 -9.53
C PRO A 302 -2.25 0.35 -9.01
N ASP A 303 -2.63 -0.56 -8.14
CA ASP A 303 -1.73 -1.53 -7.51
C ASP A 303 -1.98 -2.93 -8.07
N LEU A 304 -0.97 -3.45 -8.78
CA LEU A 304 -0.97 -4.81 -9.33
C LEU A 304 -0.59 -5.87 -8.28
N ASP A 305 -0.46 -5.47 -7.01
CA ASP A 305 -0.09 -6.29 -5.86
C ASP A 305 1.43 -6.48 -5.67
N MET A 306 1.79 -7.22 -4.62
CA MET A 306 3.14 -7.54 -4.21
C MET A 306 3.86 -8.41 -5.25
N LEU A 307 5.19 -8.43 -5.17
CA LEU A 307 6.04 -9.21 -6.05
C LEU A 307 6.45 -10.52 -5.35
N PRO A 308 5.92 -11.69 -5.78
CA PRO A 308 6.13 -12.98 -5.14
C PRO A 308 7.44 -13.60 -5.64
N PHE A 309 8.55 -12.94 -5.32
CA PHE A 309 9.91 -13.34 -5.70
C PHE A 309 10.70 -13.84 -4.49
N GLY A 310 11.77 -14.61 -4.74
CA GLY A 310 12.68 -15.07 -3.70
C GLY A 310 12.08 -16.17 -2.82
N TRP A 311 12.32 -16.09 -1.51
CA TRP A 311 11.92 -17.11 -0.53
C TRP A 311 10.56 -16.77 0.10
N LEU A 312 9.57 -17.64 -0.14
CA LEU A 312 8.14 -17.47 0.08
C LEU A 312 7.55 -18.58 0.98
N THR A 313 6.27 -18.43 1.31
CA THR A 313 5.39 -19.47 1.86
C THR A 313 4.14 -19.62 0.97
N ASP A 314 3.30 -20.61 1.26
CA ASP A 314 1.99 -20.74 0.63
C ASP A 314 0.94 -19.86 1.34
N PRO A 315 -0.10 -19.39 0.62
CA PRO A 315 -1.16 -18.59 1.22
C PRO A 315 -1.82 -19.29 2.42
N ALA A 316 -2.02 -18.52 3.49
CA ALA A 316 -2.60 -18.97 4.76
C ALA A 316 -1.84 -20.10 5.47
N ASP A 317 -0.57 -20.34 5.13
CA ASP A 317 0.26 -21.29 5.86
C ASP A 317 0.58 -20.79 7.28
N ASN A 318 0.75 -21.73 8.21
CA ASN A 318 1.07 -21.46 9.62
C ASN A 318 2.55 -21.69 9.92
N GLU A 319 3.34 -22.00 8.90
CA GLU A 319 4.79 -22.13 8.93
C GLU A 319 5.38 -21.45 7.69
N GLY A 320 6.69 -21.27 7.67
CA GLY A 320 7.41 -20.63 6.56
C GLY A 320 8.12 -19.34 6.95
N PRO A 321 8.84 -18.71 6.00
CA PRO A 321 8.96 -19.08 4.59
C PRO A 321 9.71 -20.41 4.37
N HIS A 322 9.31 -21.18 3.36
CA HIS A 322 9.77 -22.57 3.17
C HIS A 322 10.02 -22.99 1.70
N ARG A 323 9.79 -22.12 0.72
CA ARG A 323 10.02 -22.43 -0.70
C ARG A 323 10.51 -21.24 -1.51
N LEU A 324 11.10 -21.50 -2.66
CA LEU A 324 11.36 -20.44 -3.66
C LEU A 324 10.08 -20.14 -4.46
N THR A 325 10.06 -18.95 -5.07
CA THR A 325 9.11 -18.62 -6.13
C THR A 325 9.12 -19.68 -7.25
N ASN A 326 7.93 -20.02 -7.74
CA ASN A 326 7.71 -20.91 -8.86
C ASN A 326 7.87 -20.20 -10.22
N LEU A 327 7.97 -18.86 -10.21
CA LEU A 327 8.25 -18.09 -11.42
C LEU A 327 9.70 -18.30 -11.84
N ASN A 328 9.91 -18.67 -13.10
CA ASN A 328 11.24 -18.73 -13.67
C ASN A 328 11.82 -17.32 -13.87
N LEU A 329 13.12 -17.25 -14.18
CA LEU A 329 13.85 -15.98 -14.30
C LEU A 329 13.20 -15.01 -15.31
N VAL A 330 12.70 -15.51 -16.44
CA VAL A 330 12.06 -14.69 -17.48
C VAL A 330 10.70 -14.19 -17.02
N GLU A 331 9.93 -15.02 -16.31
CA GLU A 331 8.63 -14.65 -15.77
C GLU A 331 8.77 -13.55 -14.70
N GLN A 332 9.76 -13.65 -13.81
CA GLN A 332 10.07 -12.61 -12.82
C GLN A 332 10.44 -11.28 -13.48
N GLN A 333 11.30 -11.31 -14.50
CA GLN A 333 11.65 -10.11 -15.27
C GLN A 333 10.44 -9.52 -15.99
N THR A 334 9.58 -10.38 -16.55
CA THR A 334 8.38 -9.96 -17.26
C THR A 334 7.40 -9.27 -16.31
N GLN A 335 7.14 -9.85 -15.15
CA GLN A 335 6.30 -9.28 -14.11
C GLN A 335 6.84 -7.92 -13.64
N MET A 336 8.12 -7.84 -13.25
CA MET A 336 8.74 -6.60 -12.80
C MET A 336 8.68 -5.50 -13.87
N THR A 337 8.87 -5.87 -15.14
CA THR A 337 8.79 -4.94 -16.27
C THR A 337 7.37 -4.41 -16.44
N LEU A 338 6.34 -5.27 -16.35
CA LEU A 338 4.94 -4.85 -16.38
C LEU A 338 4.60 -3.91 -15.22
N TRP A 339 5.00 -4.24 -13.98
CA TRP A 339 4.79 -3.39 -12.80
C TRP A 339 5.39 -2.01 -12.98
N CYS A 340 6.61 -1.94 -13.53
CA CYS A 340 7.28 -0.67 -13.78
C CYS A 340 6.59 0.13 -14.89
N MET A 341 6.16 -0.52 -15.97
CA MET A 341 5.44 0.12 -17.06
C MET A 341 4.04 0.57 -16.65
N ALA A 342 3.32 -0.19 -15.84
CA ALA A 342 2.03 0.22 -15.29
C ALA A 342 2.15 1.26 -14.17
N LYS A 343 3.39 1.56 -13.71
CA LYS A 343 3.68 2.38 -12.53
C LYS A 343 2.93 1.88 -11.29
N SER A 344 2.84 0.57 -11.13
CA SER A 344 2.37 -0.09 -9.91
C SER A 344 3.33 0.21 -8.74
N PRO A 345 2.88 0.23 -7.48
CA PRO A 345 3.77 0.11 -6.34
C PRO A 345 4.70 -1.11 -6.51
N ILE A 346 5.94 -1.00 -6.05
CA ILE A 346 6.92 -2.09 -6.06
C ILE A 346 7.09 -2.54 -4.62
N ILE A 347 6.27 -3.49 -4.21
CA ILE A 347 6.29 -4.06 -2.87
C ILE A 347 6.82 -5.49 -2.96
N TYR A 348 8.05 -5.70 -2.50
CA TYR A 348 8.66 -7.04 -2.47
C TYR A 348 7.98 -7.90 -1.39
N GLY A 349 7.59 -9.13 -1.70
CA GLY A 349 6.91 -10.03 -0.75
C GLY A 349 7.81 -11.08 -0.08
N GLY A 350 8.98 -11.37 -0.69
CA GLY A 350 9.87 -12.42 -0.21
C GLY A 350 10.64 -12.08 1.07
N ASP A 351 11.23 -13.10 1.68
CA ASP A 351 12.08 -12.94 2.86
C ASP A 351 13.47 -12.44 2.44
N LEU A 352 13.76 -11.17 2.75
CA LEU A 352 15.00 -10.50 2.39
C LEU A 352 16.24 -11.12 3.04
N ARG A 353 16.07 -11.88 4.13
CA ARG A 353 17.17 -12.61 4.79
C ARG A 353 17.74 -13.72 3.90
N ASN A 354 16.96 -14.14 2.91
CA ASN A 354 17.31 -15.14 1.90
C ASN A 354 17.34 -14.54 0.48
N LEU A 355 17.55 -13.22 0.36
CA LEU A 355 17.58 -12.53 -0.93
C LEU A 355 18.80 -12.96 -1.75
N ASP A 356 18.57 -13.70 -2.84
CA ASP A 356 19.63 -14.11 -3.77
C ASP A 356 20.03 -12.97 -4.73
N SER A 357 21.22 -13.13 -5.34
CA SER A 357 21.78 -12.12 -6.24
C SER A 357 20.97 -11.91 -7.51
N TRP A 358 20.30 -12.96 -8.02
CA TRP A 358 19.47 -12.82 -9.21
C TRP A 358 18.25 -11.95 -8.91
N THR A 359 17.49 -12.30 -7.87
CA THR A 359 16.28 -11.54 -7.51
C THR A 359 16.66 -10.10 -7.16
N LYS A 360 17.75 -9.90 -6.41
CA LYS A 360 18.26 -8.56 -6.09
C LYS A 360 18.68 -7.79 -7.34
N ASP A 361 19.77 -8.20 -7.99
CA ASP A 361 20.48 -7.40 -9.00
C ASP A 361 19.82 -7.51 -10.39
N GLY A 362 19.22 -8.66 -10.70
CA GLY A 362 18.61 -8.95 -12.00
C GLY A 362 17.18 -8.43 -12.15
N VAL A 363 16.45 -8.25 -11.05
CA VAL A 363 15.02 -7.94 -11.07
C VAL A 363 14.70 -6.67 -10.27
N ILE A 364 14.81 -6.70 -8.94
CA ILE A 364 14.17 -5.69 -8.10
C ILE A 364 14.95 -4.36 -8.01
N ILE A 365 16.25 -4.33 -8.31
CA ILE A 365 17.06 -3.08 -8.31
C ILE A 365 17.44 -2.59 -9.71
N ASN A 366 16.86 -3.14 -10.78
CA ASN A 366 17.20 -2.74 -12.15
C ASN A 366 16.98 -1.22 -12.34
N PRO A 367 18.03 -0.42 -12.58
CA PRO A 367 17.93 1.04 -12.53
C PRO A 367 17.05 1.61 -13.66
N THR A 368 16.98 0.94 -14.81
CA THR A 368 16.11 1.36 -15.91
C THR A 368 14.64 1.14 -15.56
N LEU A 369 14.30 -0.03 -15.03
CA LEU A 369 12.93 -0.35 -14.62
C LEU A 369 12.46 0.57 -13.49
N LEU A 370 13.29 0.76 -12.47
CA LEU A 370 13.00 1.68 -11.38
C LEU A 370 12.85 3.14 -11.85
N PHE A 371 13.69 3.57 -12.80
CA PHE A 371 13.56 4.90 -13.40
C PHE A 371 12.23 5.07 -14.13
N ILE A 372 11.81 4.08 -14.92
CA ILE A 372 10.50 4.09 -15.59
C ILE A 372 9.39 4.20 -14.53
N ASN A 373 9.37 3.28 -13.57
CA ASN A 373 8.34 3.24 -12.52
C ASN A 373 8.20 4.60 -11.81
N SER A 374 9.30 5.24 -11.43
CA SER A 374 9.26 6.50 -10.69
C SER A 374 9.07 7.74 -11.58
N ASN A 375 9.76 7.83 -12.72
CA ASN A 375 9.96 9.10 -13.44
C ASN A 375 9.31 9.17 -14.82
N SER A 376 8.80 8.07 -15.37
CA SER A 376 8.11 8.12 -16.66
C SER A 376 6.69 8.69 -16.53
N SER A 377 6.13 9.09 -17.66
CA SER A 377 4.74 9.54 -17.82
C SER A 377 4.14 9.00 -19.12
N ASN A 378 2.82 9.13 -19.27
CA ASN A 378 2.06 8.64 -20.42
C ASN A 378 2.29 7.14 -20.69
N ASN A 379 2.37 6.37 -19.61
CA ASN A 379 2.54 4.93 -19.68
C ASN A 379 1.24 4.30 -20.17
N THR A 380 1.31 3.59 -21.29
CA THR A 380 0.15 2.94 -21.90
C THR A 380 0.57 1.74 -22.71
N GLU A 381 -0.32 0.77 -22.85
CA GLU A 381 -0.21 -0.22 -23.91
C GLU A 381 -0.36 0.47 -25.27
N ALA A 382 0.46 0.06 -26.24
CA ALA A 382 0.49 0.63 -27.58
C ALA A 382 -0.50 -0.10 -28.49
N CYS A 383 -1.40 0.65 -29.11
CA CYS A 383 -2.22 0.16 -30.23
C CYS A 383 -1.53 0.47 -31.57
N GLU A 384 -1.74 -0.37 -32.58
CA GLU A 384 -1.16 -0.23 -33.94
C GLU A 384 -1.29 1.19 -34.53
N SER A 385 -2.43 1.85 -34.31
CA SER A 385 -2.71 3.19 -34.83
C SER A 385 -1.84 4.30 -34.22
N PHE A 386 -1.37 4.14 -32.98
CA PHE A 386 -0.54 5.14 -32.28
C PHE A 386 0.91 5.13 -32.76
N LEU A 387 1.40 3.97 -33.21
CA LEU A 387 2.78 3.78 -33.67
C LEU A 387 2.98 4.25 -35.12
N LEU A 388 1.93 4.24 -35.94
CA LEU A 388 1.94 4.85 -37.28
C LEU A 388 2.11 6.38 -37.22
N LEU A 389 1.62 7.03 -36.16
CA LEU A 389 1.72 8.49 -35.97
C LEU A 389 3.13 8.94 -35.55
N LEU A 390 3.93 8.06 -34.92
CA LEU A 390 5.29 8.37 -34.46
C LEU A 390 6.39 8.28 -35.55
N GLY A 391 6.02 7.99 -36.80
CA GLY A 391 6.83 8.33 -37.98
C GLY A 391 8.26 7.75 -38.03
N ARG A 392 8.49 6.55 -37.49
CA ARG A 392 9.76 5.82 -37.67
C ARG A 392 9.51 4.48 -38.35
N ILE A 393 10.04 4.36 -39.56
CA ILE A 393 9.99 3.19 -40.47
C ILE A 393 10.53 1.89 -39.82
N PHE A 394 11.21 1.98 -38.67
CA PHE A 394 11.70 0.81 -37.91
C PHE A 394 10.67 0.18 -36.95
N PHE A 395 9.57 0.86 -36.60
CA PHE A 395 8.58 0.35 -35.64
C PHE A 395 7.34 -0.27 -36.31
N SER A 396 7.01 0.13 -37.54
CA SER A 396 5.84 -0.38 -38.26
C SER A 396 5.96 -1.85 -38.66
N SER A 397 7.17 -2.35 -38.89
CA SER A 397 7.40 -3.77 -39.23
C SER A 397 7.32 -4.71 -38.03
N ILE A 398 7.62 -4.22 -36.81
CA ILE A 398 7.65 -5.04 -35.59
C ILE A 398 6.24 -5.21 -34.98
N VAL A 399 5.36 -4.22 -35.16
CA VAL A 399 4.02 -4.24 -34.52
C VAL A 399 2.94 -4.82 -35.42
N ALA A 400 3.05 -4.69 -36.75
CA ALA A 400 2.12 -5.31 -37.70
C ALA A 400 2.18 -6.86 -37.68
N GLU A 401 3.28 -7.45 -37.23
CA GLU A 401 3.39 -8.90 -36.97
C GLU A 401 3.02 -9.28 -35.52
N GLY A 402 2.92 -8.32 -34.60
CA GLY A 402 2.76 -8.55 -33.16
C GLY A 402 1.32 -8.62 -32.68
N SER A 403 0.41 -7.83 -33.27
CA SER A 403 -1.02 -7.83 -32.91
C SER A 403 -1.75 -9.14 -33.26
N SER A 404 -1.12 -10.00 -34.06
CA SER A 404 -1.66 -11.29 -34.51
C SER A 404 -1.10 -12.52 -33.78
N ASN A 405 -0.07 -12.38 -32.93
CA ASN A 405 0.68 -13.51 -32.33
C ASN A 405 0.87 -13.43 -30.79
N GLY A 406 0.04 -12.68 -30.06
CA GLY A 406 0.14 -12.61 -28.59
C GLY A 406 1.25 -11.70 -28.04
N ILE A 407 1.89 -10.89 -28.89
CA ILE A 407 2.90 -9.90 -28.48
C ILE A 407 2.18 -8.62 -28.05
N ARG A 408 2.49 -8.12 -26.85
CA ARG A 408 1.97 -6.86 -26.32
C ARG A 408 3.08 -5.83 -26.19
N ALA A 409 2.79 -4.57 -26.50
CA ALA A 409 3.78 -3.50 -26.51
C ALA A 409 3.37 -2.39 -25.54
N TRP A 410 4.30 -1.89 -24.76
CA TRP A 410 4.07 -0.74 -23.87
C TRP A 410 5.02 0.41 -24.19
N ILE A 411 4.52 1.63 -24.05
CA ILE A 411 5.28 2.86 -24.28
C ILE A 411 5.25 3.70 -23.00
N ALA A 412 6.39 4.29 -22.68
CA ALA A 412 6.52 5.28 -21.61
C ALA A 412 7.39 6.44 -22.07
N THR A 413 7.05 7.65 -21.63
CA THR A 413 7.79 8.88 -21.94
C THR A 413 8.66 9.28 -20.75
N GLY A 414 9.98 9.35 -20.93
CA GLY A 414 10.89 9.80 -19.89
C GLY A 414 10.83 11.31 -19.67
N ASN A 415 10.59 11.76 -18.44
CA ASN A 415 10.69 13.17 -18.05
C ASN A 415 12.13 13.52 -17.66
N ASN A 416 12.95 13.94 -18.61
CA ASN A 416 14.34 14.36 -18.35
C ASN A 416 14.43 15.82 -17.86
N GLY A 417 13.67 16.19 -16.84
CA GLY A 417 13.90 17.40 -16.03
C GLY A 417 14.25 18.70 -16.79
N GLY A 418 13.67 18.94 -17.97
CA GLY A 418 13.86 20.18 -18.73
C GLY A 418 15.21 20.35 -19.47
N GLN A 419 16.07 19.34 -19.57
CA GLN A 419 17.32 19.46 -20.35
C GLN A 419 17.42 18.44 -21.48
N THR A 420 16.71 18.72 -22.58
CA THR A 420 17.03 18.50 -24.00
C THR A 420 15.75 18.32 -24.84
N PRO A 421 15.69 18.74 -26.13
CA PRO A 421 14.50 18.59 -26.98
C PRO A 421 14.24 17.14 -27.46
N GLN A 422 14.92 16.14 -26.89
CA GLN A 422 14.82 14.74 -27.28
C GLN A 422 14.49 13.89 -26.06
N GLY A 423 13.22 13.94 -25.63
CA GLY A 423 12.70 12.95 -24.68
C GLY A 423 12.89 11.56 -25.27
N ARG A 424 13.68 10.71 -24.63
CA ARG A 424 13.80 9.31 -25.03
C ARG A 424 12.47 8.62 -24.72
N ILE A 425 11.69 8.34 -25.77
CA ILE A 425 10.58 7.39 -25.68
C ILE A 425 11.22 6.03 -25.42
N SER A 426 10.85 5.41 -24.29
CA SER A 426 11.22 4.02 -24.02
C SER A 426 10.06 3.15 -24.47
N THR A 427 10.32 2.26 -25.42
CA THR A 427 9.35 1.26 -25.89
C THR A 427 9.84 -0.10 -25.45
N LEU A 428 8.98 -0.84 -24.75
CA LEU A 428 9.26 -2.20 -24.29
C LEU A 428 8.23 -3.15 -24.93
N LEU A 429 8.72 -4.27 -25.44
CA LEU A 429 7.93 -5.31 -26.07
C LEU A 429 7.88 -6.51 -25.13
N PHE A 430 6.68 -7.04 -24.93
CA PHE A 430 6.40 -8.25 -24.19
C PHE A 430 5.93 -9.32 -25.19
N SER A 431 6.55 -10.48 -25.17
CA SER A 431 5.95 -11.69 -25.76
C SER A 431 5.24 -12.40 -24.62
N ILE A 432 3.92 -12.56 -24.72
CA ILE A 432 3.10 -13.23 -23.69
C ILE A 432 2.89 -14.69 -24.06
#